data_AF-A0A7H4LXL5-F1
#
_entry.id   AF-A0A7H4LXL5-F1
#
_cell.length_a   1.000
_cell.length_b   1.000
_cell.length_c   1.000
_cell.angle_alpha   90.00
_cell.angle_beta   90.00
_cell.angle_gamma   90.00
#
_symmetry.space_group_name_H-M   'P 1'
#
loop_
_entity.id
_entity.type
_entity.pdbx_description
1 polymer ?
#
loop_
_entity_poly.entity_id
_entity_poly.type
_entity_poly.pdbx_seq_one_letter_code
_entity_poly.pdbx_strand_id
1 'polypeptide(L)'
;MVMEDLSDHRIWRGELINNVYYPQAASQLGEYLAQTLFHTSDFYLPPHEKKAQVAQFINPEMCEITEDLFFNDPYQVHERNSYPAALEADVAALRDDAQLKLAVAALKHRFFSHAEALLHGDIHSGSIFVAEGSFKAIDAEFGFFGPIGFDIGTAIGNLLLNYCGLPGHLGIRDAAAAREQRLSDIQQFWTTFAERFQALAAERSRDAALAWPGYASAFLKKVWADAVGFCGTELIRRSVGLSHVADIDTIQDEAMRHECLRHAITLGKALIVIAGRIDSVDELIARIRQYG
;
A
#
# COMPACT_ATOMS: atom_id res chain seq x y z
N MET A 1 9.38 6.18 24.31
CA MET A 1 8.09 6.75 23.89
C MET A 1 7.04 6.34 24.91
N VAL A 2 6.19 7.27 25.38
CA VAL A 2 5.01 6.97 26.21
C VAL A 2 3.79 7.35 25.38
N MET A 3 2.81 6.45 25.27
CA MET A 3 1.66 6.59 24.36
C MET A 3 0.35 6.12 25.02
N GLU A 4 -0.78 6.43 24.40
CA GLU A 4 -2.12 5.91 24.74
C GLU A 4 -2.12 4.38 24.71
N ASP A 5 -2.75 3.74 25.70
CA ASP A 5 -2.96 2.29 25.70
C ASP A 5 -4.13 1.95 24.75
N LEU A 6 -3.89 1.03 23.82
CA LEU A 6 -4.86 0.55 22.84
C LEU A 6 -5.20 -0.95 23.05
N SER A 7 -5.04 -1.46 24.27
CA SER A 7 -5.31 -2.87 24.61
C SER A 7 -6.78 -3.30 24.40
N ASP A 8 -7.71 -2.35 24.28
CA ASP A 8 -9.11 -2.56 23.91
C ASP A 8 -9.34 -2.62 22.38
N HIS A 9 -8.32 -2.39 21.56
CA HIS A 9 -8.34 -2.53 20.12
C HIS A 9 -7.73 -3.85 19.64
N ARG A 10 -7.96 -4.20 18.37
CA ARG A 10 -7.38 -5.36 17.69
C ARG A 10 -6.53 -4.92 16.51
N ILE A 11 -5.44 -5.65 16.22
CA ILE A 11 -4.65 -5.41 15.01
C ILE A 11 -5.50 -5.81 13.79
N TRP A 12 -5.68 -4.90 12.85
CA TRP A 12 -6.62 -5.06 11.75
C TRP A 12 -6.32 -6.28 10.88
N ARG A 13 -5.04 -6.60 10.65
CA ARG A 13 -4.63 -7.82 9.94
C ARG A 13 -5.24 -9.09 10.54
N GLY A 14 -5.19 -9.23 11.87
CA GLY A 14 -5.74 -10.40 12.55
C GLY A 14 -7.26 -10.50 12.36
N GLU A 15 -7.95 -9.36 12.47
CA GLU A 15 -9.40 -9.29 12.23
C GLU A 15 -9.77 -9.63 10.78
N LEU A 16 -9.00 -9.14 9.80
CA LEU A 16 -9.20 -9.47 8.38
C LEU A 16 -9.03 -10.97 8.11
N ILE A 17 -8.01 -11.61 8.69
CA ILE A 17 -7.79 -13.07 8.58
C ILE A 17 -8.96 -13.84 9.21
N ASN A 18 -9.43 -13.38 10.37
CA ASN A 18 -10.57 -13.97 11.07
C ASN A 18 -11.94 -13.63 10.44
N ASN A 19 -11.94 -12.92 9.30
CA ASN A 19 -13.13 -12.45 8.60
C ASN A 19 -14.07 -11.61 9.49
N VAL A 20 -13.50 -10.83 10.40
CA VAL A 20 -14.22 -9.85 11.23
C VAL A 20 -14.19 -8.49 10.53
N TYR A 21 -15.38 -7.95 10.28
CA TYR A 21 -15.54 -6.76 9.46
C TYR A 21 -15.77 -5.50 10.30
N TYR A 22 -14.99 -4.46 10.00
CA TYR A 22 -15.08 -3.13 10.59
C TYR A 22 -15.45 -2.12 9.50
N PRO A 23 -16.74 -1.77 9.34
CA PRO A 23 -17.24 -0.99 8.19
C PRO A 23 -16.66 0.42 8.06
N GLN A 24 -16.08 0.96 9.13
CA GLN A 24 -15.47 2.28 9.16
C GLN A 24 -13.97 2.28 8.80
N ALA A 25 -13.30 1.13 8.84
CA ALA A 25 -11.83 1.10 8.82
C ALA A 25 -11.27 1.67 7.50
N ALA A 26 -11.87 1.31 6.36
CA ALA A 26 -11.43 1.79 5.05
C ALA A 26 -11.61 3.31 4.87
N SER A 27 -12.76 3.86 5.28
CA SER A 27 -12.99 5.31 5.20
C SER A 27 -12.15 6.09 6.20
N GLN A 28 -11.95 5.58 7.43
CA GLN A 28 -11.09 6.21 8.43
C GLN A 28 -9.61 6.20 8.02
N LEU A 29 -9.13 5.14 7.36
CA LEU A 29 -7.81 5.12 6.73
C LEU A 29 -7.70 6.19 5.63
N GLY A 30 -8.74 6.33 4.80
CA GLY A 30 -8.82 7.37 3.76
C GLY A 30 -8.73 8.78 4.32
N GLU A 31 -9.51 9.06 5.37
CA GLU A 31 -9.47 10.35 6.08
C GLU A 31 -8.10 10.59 6.73
N TYR A 32 -7.55 9.59 7.43
CA TYR A 32 -6.25 9.69 8.09
C TYR A 32 -5.14 10.07 7.10
N LEU A 33 -5.04 9.35 5.97
CA LEU A 33 -4.03 9.65 4.96
C LEU A 33 -4.29 10.96 4.23
N ALA A 34 -5.55 11.32 3.96
CA ALA A 34 -5.85 12.62 3.36
C ALA A 34 -5.41 13.77 4.28
N GLN A 35 -5.66 13.66 5.59
CA GLN A 35 -5.26 14.67 6.56
C GLN A 35 -3.74 14.78 6.69
N THR A 36 -3.06 13.67 6.94
CA THR A 36 -1.62 13.65 7.18
C THR A 36 -0.82 14.05 5.96
N LEU A 37 -1.14 13.48 4.79
CA LEU A 37 -0.40 13.72 3.55
C LEU A 37 -0.69 15.13 2.99
N PHE A 38 -1.92 15.64 3.09
CA PHE A 38 -2.21 17.00 2.65
C PHE A 38 -1.48 18.05 3.49
N HIS A 39 -1.60 17.98 4.82
CA HIS A 39 -1.08 19.01 5.72
C HIS A 39 0.45 19.02 5.84
N THR A 40 1.13 18.01 5.30
CA THR A 40 2.59 17.95 5.22
C THR A 40 3.11 18.15 3.79
N SER A 41 2.21 18.34 2.81
CA SER A 41 2.59 18.59 1.42
C SER A 41 2.83 20.06 1.11
N ASP A 42 3.38 20.33 -0.08
CA ASP A 42 3.56 21.68 -0.63
C ASP A 42 2.23 22.42 -0.88
N PHE A 43 1.06 21.73 -0.88
CA PHE A 43 -0.25 22.40 -0.92
C PHE A 43 -0.49 23.25 0.34
N TYR A 44 -0.02 22.78 1.50
CA TYR A 44 -0.32 23.40 2.80
C TYR A 44 0.90 24.05 3.46
N LEU A 45 2.05 23.38 3.48
CA LEU A 45 3.24 23.90 4.15
C LEU A 45 3.93 24.97 3.30
N PRO A 46 4.30 26.12 3.90
CA PRO A 46 5.17 27.09 3.24
C PRO A 46 6.50 26.46 2.79
N PRO A 47 7.07 26.82 1.63
CA PRO A 47 8.23 26.13 1.07
C PRO A 47 9.50 26.09 1.93
N HIS A 48 9.70 27.08 2.81
CA HIS A 48 10.81 27.08 3.77
C HIS A 48 10.58 26.10 4.92
N GLU A 49 9.39 26.09 5.49
CA GLU A 49 9.00 25.16 6.56
C GLU A 49 9.05 23.71 6.05
N LYS A 50 8.52 23.46 4.85
CA LYS A 50 8.56 22.13 4.23
C LYS A 50 10.00 21.66 4.03
N LYS A 51 10.90 22.50 3.50
CA LYS A 51 12.31 22.14 3.32
C LYS A 51 13.02 21.87 4.64
N ALA A 52 12.70 22.61 5.70
CA ALA A 52 13.23 22.35 7.03
C ALA A 52 12.73 21.01 7.58
N GLN A 53 11.45 20.68 7.38
CA GLN A 53 10.90 19.37 7.77
C GLN A 53 11.51 18.23 6.94
N VAL A 54 11.72 18.40 5.63
CA VAL A 54 12.44 17.42 4.80
C VAL A 54 13.81 17.13 5.41
N ALA A 55 14.57 18.15 5.80
CA ALA A 55 15.87 17.96 6.45
C ALA A 55 15.78 17.28 7.82
N GLN A 56 14.74 17.60 8.62
CA GLN A 56 14.52 17.01 9.93
C GLN A 56 14.15 15.52 9.86
N PHE A 57 13.37 15.13 8.86
CA PHE A 57 12.85 13.76 8.67
C PHE A 57 13.65 12.96 7.63
N ILE A 58 14.92 13.31 7.41
CA ILE A 58 15.85 12.40 6.72
C ILE A 58 16.02 11.16 7.60
N ASN A 59 15.66 9.99 7.07
CA ASN A 59 15.62 8.73 7.81
C ASN A 59 16.28 7.60 7.00
N PRO A 60 17.61 7.68 6.77
CA PRO A 60 18.28 6.92 5.72
C PRO A 60 18.29 5.41 6.01
N GLU A 61 18.46 5.00 7.26
CA GLU A 61 18.50 3.57 7.62
C GLU A 61 17.14 2.89 7.40
N MET A 62 16.04 3.55 7.76
CA MET A 62 14.70 3.00 7.51
C MET A 62 14.35 3.04 6.02
N CYS A 63 14.78 4.08 5.29
CA CYS A 63 14.62 4.15 3.84
C CYS A 63 15.39 3.03 3.14
N GLU A 64 16.64 2.74 3.54
CA GLU A 64 17.46 1.67 2.95
C GLU A 64 16.78 0.29 3.05
N ILE A 65 16.15 -0.01 4.20
CA ILE A 65 15.37 -1.25 4.36
C ILE A 65 14.26 -1.34 3.31
N THR A 66 13.49 -0.27 3.12
CA THR A 66 12.44 -0.22 2.10
C THR A 66 13.02 -0.30 0.69
N GLU A 67 14.11 0.41 0.42
CA GLU A 67 14.79 0.46 -0.86
C GLU A 67 15.27 -0.91 -1.34
N ASP A 68 15.76 -1.73 -0.41
CA ASP A 68 16.19 -3.10 -0.65
C ASP A 68 15.00 -4.03 -0.80
N LEU A 69 14.11 -4.06 0.20
CA LEU A 69 13.08 -5.09 0.30
C LEU A 69 11.96 -4.90 -0.72
N PHE A 70 11.65 -3.67 -1.12
CA PHE A 70 10.58 -3.42 -2.10
C PHE A 70 11.06 -3.44 -3.54
N PHE A 71 12.30 -3.00 -3.80
CA PHE A 71 12.72 -2.64 -5.16
C PHE A 71 13.97 -3.37 -5.66
N ASN A 72 14.74 -4.06 -4.79
CA ASN A 72 15.93 -4.81 -5.21
C ASN A 72 15.71 -6.31 -5.02
N ASP A 73 15.57 -6.76 -3.78
CA ASP A 73 15.71 -8.16 -3.39
C ASP A 73 14.77 -9.08 -4.17
N PRO A 74 13.45 -8.80 -4.29
CA PRO A 74 12.54 -9.69 -5.02
C PRO A 74 12.84 -9.88 -6.52
N TYR A 75 13.68 -9.03 -7.11
CA TYR A 75 13.96 -9.00 -8.55
C TYR A 75 15.40 -9.41 -8.89
N GLN A 76 16.11 -10.00 -7.92
CA GLN A 76 17.43 -10.59 -8.07
C GLN A 76 17.57 -11.86 -7.22
N VAL A 77 18.69 -12.57 -7.37
CA VAL A 77 19.05 -13.65 -6.43
C VAL A 77 19.61 -12.97 -5.19
N HIS A 78 18.89 -13.01 -4.07
CA HIS A 78 19.29 -12.40 -2.81
C HIS A 78 19.05 -13.35 -1.64
N GLU A 79 19.93 -13.33 -0.64
CA GLU A 79 19.86 -14.24 0.53
C GLU A 79 18.67 -13.97 1.45
N ARG A 80 18.14 -12.73 1.42
CA ARG A 80 16.97 -12.34 2.21
C ARG A 80 15.65 -12.84 1.61
N ASN A 81 15.63 -13.23 0.34
CA ASN A 81 14.41 -13.78 -0.27
C ASN A 81 14.11 -15.15 0.33
N SER A 82 12.85 -15.34 0.72
CA SER A 82 12.38 -16.56 1.34
C SER A 82 11.06 -16.96 0.71
N TYR A 83 11.01 -18.14 0.10
CA TYR A 83 9.78 -18.68 -0.49
C TYR A 83 9.89 -20.19 -0.67
N PRO A 84 8.76 -20.91 -0.72
CA PRO A 84 8.77 -22.35 -1.00
C PRO A 84 9.44 -22.69 -2.34
N ALA A 85 10.26 -23.73 -2.37
CA ALA A 85 10.99 -24.14 -3.59
C ALA A 85 10.06 -24.42 -4.79
N ALA A 86 8.81 -24.78 -4.53
CA ALA A 86 7.77 -24.98 -5.56
C ALA A 86 7.39 -23.70 -6.34
N LEU A 87 7.79 -22.52 -5.85
CA LEU A 87 7.55 -21.21 -6.49
C LEU A 87 8.78 -20.68 -7.24
N GLU A 88 9.90 -21.42 -7.28
CA GLU A 88 11.13 -20.93 -7.91
C GLU A 88 10.93 -20.49 -9.36
N ALA A 89 10.09 -21.19 -10.13
CA ALA A 89 9.76 -20.79 -11.50
C ALA A 89 9.01 -19.45 -11.56
N ASP A 90 8.06 -19.24 -10.64
CA ASP A 90 7.28 -18.00 -10.51
C ASP A 90 8.22 -16.82 -10.15
N VAL A 91 9.15 -17.04 -9.20
CA VAL A 91 10.12 -16.02 -8.77
C VAL A 91 11.21 -15.77 -9.82
N ALA A 92 11.68 -16.81 -10.53
CA ALA A 92 12.57 -16.66 -11.68
C ALA A 92 11.99 -15.71 -12.74
N ALA A 93 10.69 -15.85 -13.02
CA ALA A 93 9.99 -14.97 -13.97
C ALA A 93 9.91 -13.50 -13.52
N LEU A 94 10.15 -13.17 -12.25
CA LEU A 94 10.30 -11.78 -11.79
C LEU A 94 11.69 -11.22 -12.10
N ARG A 95 12.72 -12.05 -11.92
CA ARG A 95 14.14 -11.68 -12.11
C ARG A 95 14.50 -11.48 -13.58
N ASP A 96 13.85 -12.22 -14.47
CA ASP A 96 14.13 -12.23 -15.91
C ASP A 96 13.22 -11.26 -16.71
N ASP A 97 12.20 -10.68 -16.09
CA ASP A 97 11.27 -9.77 -16.77
C ASP A 97 11.82 -8.35 -16.84
N ALA A 98 12.35 -7.98 -18.01
CA ALA A 98 12.90 -6.66 -18.25
C ALA A 98 11.86 -5.53 -18.13
N GLN A 99 10.60 -5.77 -18.52
CA GLN A 99 9.55 -4.74 -18.43
C GLN A 99 9.18 -4.47 -16.98
N LEU A 100 9.06 -5.52 -16.18
CA LEU A 100 8.85 -5.43 -14.74
C LEU A 100 9.99 -4.66 -14.08
N LYS A 101 11.26 -5.02 -14.35
CA LYS A 101 12.42 -4.36 -13.74
C LYS A 101 12.54 -2.89 -14.11
N LEU A 102 12.18 -2.51 -15.33
CA LEU A 102 12.10 -1.09 -15.73
C LEU A 102 11.01 -0.35 -14.94
N ALA A 103 9.84 -0.95 -14.75
CA ALA A 103 8.76 -0.36 -13.96
C ALA A 103 9.13 -0.23 -12.48
N VAL A 104 9.75 -1.26 -11.89
CA VAL A 104 10.28 -1.23 -10.51
C VAL A 104 11.34 -0.16 -10.34
N ALA A 105 12.28 -0.04 -11.29
CA ALA A 105 13.30 1.01 -11.25
C ALA A 105 12.69 2.41 -11.29
N ALA A 106 11.62 2.61 -12.07
CA ALA A 106 10.89 3.87 -12.08
C ALA A 106 10.23 4.15 -10.72
N LEU A 107 9.61 3.16 -10.08
CA LEU A 107 9.03 3.31 -8.73
C LEU A 107 10.10 3.62 -7.68
N LYS A 108 11.24 2.91 -7.72
CA LYS A 108 12.39 3.17 -6.83
C LYS A 108 12.91 4.61 -6.99
N HIS A 109 13.03 5.09 -8.23
CA HIS A 109 13.45 6.47 -8.46
C HIS A 109 12.46 7.49 -7.90
N ARG A 110 11.14 7.22 -7.97
CA ARG A 110 10.12 8.06 -7.32
C ARG A 110 10.29 8.04 -5.80
N PHE A 111 10.49 6.87 -5.20
CA PHE A 111 10.76 6.73 -3.76
C PHE A 111 11.97 7.58 -3.33
N PHE A 112 13.06 7.57 -4.11
CA PHE A 112 14.24 8.38 -3.83
C PHE A 112 14.06 9.89 -3.94
N SER A 113 13.27 10.36 -4.91
CA SER A 113 13.36 11.75 -5.37
C SER A 113 12.10 12.58 -5.13
N HIS A 114 10.95 11.93 -4.92
CA HIS A 114 9.68 12.63 -4.78
C HIS A 114 9.37 12.88 -3.30
N ALA A 115 9.96 13.93 -2.72
CA ALA A 115 9.63 14.38 -1.37
C ALA A 115 8.28 15.13 -1.36
N GLU A 116 7.14 14.43 -1.45
CA GLU A 116 5.82 15.05 -1.66
C GLU A 116 5.10 15.41 -0.36
N ALA A 117 5.16 14.52 0.63
CA ALA A 117 4.56 14.70 1.96
C ALA A 117 5.33 13.85 2.98
N LEU A 118 5.11 14.11 4.27
CA LEU A 118 5.63 13.26 5.33
C LEU A 118 4.78 11.99 5.40
N LEU A 119 5.36 10.88 4.97
CA LEU A 119 4.70 9.58 4.95
C LEU A 119 4.66 8.96 6.35
N HIS A 120 3.76 8.00 6.53
CA HIS A 120 3.90 6.98 7.55
C HIS A 120 5.07 6.04 7.22
N GLY A 121 5.24 5.68 5.94
CA GLY A 121 6.38 4.91 5.44
C GLY A 121 6.30 3.39 5.63
N ASP A 122 5.33 2.88 6.39
CA ASP A 122 5.02 1.44 6.50
C ASP A 122 3.56 1.22 6.96
N ILE A 123 2.63 1.96 6.34
CA ILE A 123 1.21 1.77 6.64
C ILE A 123 0.72 0.48 5.99
N HIS A 124 0.25 -0.44 6.84
CA HIS A 124 -0.25 -1.75 6.47
C HIS A 124 -1.25 -2.26 7.52
N SER A 125 -2.02 -3.30 7.23
CA SER A 125 -3.05 -3.81 8.16
C SER A 125 -2.49 -4.28 9.52
N GLY A 126 -1.17 -4.53 9.62
CA GLY A 126 -0.47 -4.82 10.87
C GLY A 126 -0.10 -3.60 11.73
N SER A 127 -0.12 -2.39 11.15
CA SER A 127 0.22 -1.12 11.81
C SER A 127 -1.03 -0.29 12.07
N ILE A 128 -2.17 -0.98 12.16
CA ILE A 128 -3.49 -0.39 12.34
C ILE A 128 -4.21 -1.17 13.44
N PHE A 129 -4.65 -0.44 14.45
CA PHE A 129 -5.60 -0.90 15.45
C PHE A 129 -7.03 -0.52 15.05
N VAL A 130 -7.97 -1.44 15.25
CA VAL A 130 -9.41 -1.25 15.02
C VAL A 130 -10.23 -1.67 16.24
N ALA A 131 -11.32 -0.96 16.48
CA ALA A 131 -12.40 -1.32 17.40
C ALA A 131 -13.73 -0.82 16.82
N GLU A 132 -14.87 -1.06 17.46
CA GLU A 132 -16.16 -0.54 16.96
C GLU A 132 -16.11 0.99 16.83
N GLY A 133 -16.29 1.50 15.61
CA GLY A 133 -16.22 2.94 15.30
C GLY A 133 -14.83 3.59 15.40
N SER A 134 -13.78 2.84 15.76
CA SER A 134 -12.43 3.38 16.02
C SER A 134 -11.36 2.78 15.09
N PHE A 135 -10.39 3.62 14.73
CA PHE A 135 -9.22 3.32 13.93
C PHE A 135 -8.03 4.11 14.49
N LYS A 136 -6.88 3.45 14.64
CA LYS A 136 -5.63 4.08 15.10
C LYS A 136 -4.46 3.54 14.27
N ALA A 137 -3.84 4.40 13.47
CA ALA A 137 -2.55 4.09 12.84
C ALA A 137 -1.42 4.23 13.89
N ILE A 138 -0.47 3.31 13.86
CA ILE A 138 0.65 3.24 14.79
C ILE A 138 1.94 2.96 14.04
N ASP A 139 3.08 3.13 14.69
CA ASP A 139 4.37 2.63 14.20
C ASP A 139 4.88 3.33 12.92
N ALA A 140 4.79 4.65 12.88
CA ALA A 140 5.31 5.49 11.80
C ALA A 140 6.85 5.68 11.85
N GLU A 141 7.60 4.64 12.24
CA GLU A 141 9.06 4.71 12.39
C GLU A 141 9.81 4.85 11.05
N PHE A 142 9.19 4.40 9.95
CA PHE A 142 9.67 4.57 8.58
C PHE A 142 9.35 5.97 8.00
N GLY A 143 8.77 6.87 8.79
CA GLY A 143 8.35 8.17 8.33
C GLY A 143 9.50 9.00 7.75
N PHE A 144 9.32 9.46 6.52
CA PHE A 144 10.20 10.38 5.80
C PHE A 144 9.40 11.17 4.76
N PHE A 145 9.98 12.21 4.17
CA PHE A 145 9.34 12.91 3.06
C PHE A 145 9.50 12.12 1.76
N GLY A 146 8.41 11.48 1.32
CA GLY A 146 8.38 10.60 0.16
C GLY A 146 7.13 10.76 -0.71
N PRO A 147 6.94 9.88 -1.71
CA PRO A 147 5.82 9.98 -2.64
C PRO A 147 4.51 9.58 -1.95
N ILE A 148 3.47 10.42 -2.06
CA ILE A 148 2.15 10.21 -1.42
C ILE A 148 1.54 8.86 -1.83
N GLY A 149 1.77 8.43 -3.08
CA GLY A 149 1.30 7.16 -3.58
C GLY A 149 1.87 5.94 -2.86
N PHE A 150 3.00 6.05 -2.15
CA PHE A 150 3.60 4.92 -1.43
C PHE A 150 2.68 4.41 -0.31
N ASP A 151 2.30 5.27 0.63
CA ASP A 151 1.41 4.90 1.74
C ASP A 151 0.05 4.38 1.25
N ILE A 152 -0.51 5.00 0.20
CA ILE A 152 -1.77 4.55 -0.40
C ILE A 152 -1.59 3.17 -1.04
N GLY A 153 -0.48 2.98 -1.76
CA GLY A 153 -0.16 1.73 -2.43
C GLY A 153 0.07 0.58 -1.46
N THR A 154 0.87 0.78 -0.40
CA THR A 154 1.13 -0.27 0.60
C THR A 154 -0.13 -0.65 1.37
N ALA A 155 -1.00 0.33 1.66
CA ALA A 155 -2.29 0.06 2.27
C ALA A 155 -3.20 -0.79 1.37
N ILE A 156 -3.35 -0.44 0.09
CA ILE A 156 -4.11 -1.25 -0.89
C ILE A 156 -3.47 -2.63 -1.04
N GLY A 157 -2.13 -2.69 -1.15
CA GLY A 157 -1.36 -3.93 -1.24
C GLY A 157 -1.67 -4.88 -0.10
N ASN A 158 -1.80 -4.39 1.12
CA ASN A 158 -2.14 -5.23 2.28
C ASN A 158 -3.59 -5.71 2.30
N LEU A 159 -4.54 -4.92 1.80
CA LEU A 159 -5.91 -5.41 1.56
C LEU A 159 -5.94 -6.49 0.47
N LEU A 160 -5.07 -6.37 -0.54
CA LEU A 160 -4.95 -7.37 -1.60
C LEU A 160 -4.18 -8.63 -1.18
N LEU A 161 -3.23 -8.54 -0.25
CA LEU A 161 -2.61 -9.72 0.36
C LEU A 161 -3.64 -10.53 1.12
N ASN A 162 -4.53 -9.86 1.88
CA ASN A 162 -5.66 -10.53 2.50
C ASN A 162 -6.59 -11.13 1.43
N TYR A 163 -6.96 -10.38 0.39
CA TYR A 163 -7.75 -10.88 -0.75
C TYR A 163 -7.17 -12.18 -1.35
N CYS A 164 -5.85 -12.24 -1.57
CA CYS A 164 -5.18 -13.42 -2.11
C CYS A 164 -5.15 -14.58 -1.11
N GLY A 165 -5.04 -14.32 0.20
CA GLY A 165 -4.97 -15.33 1.26
C GLY A 165 -6.32 -15.91 1.70
N LEU A 166 -7.43 -15.18 1.52
CA LEU A 166 -8.77 -15.60 1.98
C LEU A 166 -9.22 -17.01 1.55
N PRO A 167 -8.93 -17.50 0.32
CA PRO A 167 -9.25 -18.88 -0.06
C PRO A 167 -8.59 -19.96 0.80
N GLY A 168 -7.48 -19.64 1.48
CA GLY A 168 -6.80 -20.54 2.42
C GLY A 168 -7.31 -20.48 3.86
N HIS A 169 -8.11 -19.47 4.21
CA HIS A 169 -8.67 -19.29 5.55
C HIS A 169 -10.15 -19.64 5.65
N LEU A 170 -10.88 -19.47 4.55
CA LEU A 170 -12.34 -19.57 4.52
C LEU A 170 -12.83 -20.62 3.51
N GLY A 171 -14.04 -21.12 3.74
CA GLY A 171 -14.74 -21.93 2.74
C GLY A 171 -15.02 -21.12 1.47
N ILE A 172 -15.12 -21.80 0.31
CA ILE A 172 -15.22 -21.18 -1.03
C ILE A 172 -16.22 -20.01 -1.11
N ARG A 173 -17.41 -20.16 -0.52
CA ARG A 173 -18.47 -19.13 -0.56
C ARG A 173 -18.10 -17.90 0.28
N ASP A 174 -17.57 -18.12 1.48
CA ASP A 174 -17.20 -17.06 2.40
C ASP A 174 -15.95 -16.33 1.91
N ALA A 175 -14.98 -17.06 1.35
CA ALA A 175 -13.81 -16.50 0.68
C ALA A 175 -14.22 -15.59 -0.48
N ALA A 176 -15.17 -16.01 -1.33
CA ALA A 176 -15.66 -15.16 -2.43
C ALA A 176 -16.33 -13.87 -1.93
N ALA A 177 -17.18 -13.97 -0.90
CA ALA A 177 -17.84 -12.80 -0.31
C ALA A 177 -16.83 -11.85 0.35
N ALA A 178 -15.88 -12.38 1.13
CA ALA A 178 -14.85 -11.59 1.79
C ALA A 178 -13.89 -10.93 0.79
N ARG A 179 -13.58 -11.60 -0.33
CA ARG A 179 -12.80 -11.03 -1.44
C ARG A 179 -13.51 -9.83 -2.07
N GLU A 180 -14.81 -9.93 -2.36
CA GLU A 180 -15.60 -8.80 -2.85
C GLU A 180 -15.68 -7.66 -1.82
N GLN A 181 -15.75 -7.99 -0.52
CA GLN A 181 -15.66 -6.99 0.53
C GLN A 181 -14.31 -6.25 0.52
N ARG A 182 -13.18 -6.94 0.31
CA ARG A 182 -11.85 -6.28 0.18
C ARG A 182 -11.82 -5.30 -1.00
N LEU A 183 -12.45 -5.65 -2.12
CA LEU A 183 -12.56 -4.75 -3.29
C LEU A 183 -13.41 -3.52 -2.96
N SER A 184 -14.52 -3.69 -2.24
CA SER A 184 -15.33 -2.58 -1.75
C SER A 184 -14.56 -1.68 -0.78
N ASP A 185 -13.76 -2.25 0.11
CA ASP A 185 -12.94 -1.50 1.06
C ASP A 185 -11.87 -0.67 0.33
N ILE A 186 -11.23 -1.22 -0.71
CA ILE A 186 -10.28 -0.48 -1.56
C ILE A 186 -10.99 0.69 -2.26
N GLN A 187 -12.19 0.45 -2.81
CA GLN A 187 -12.99 1.51 -3.43
C GLN A 187 -13.32 2.63 -2.45
N GLN A 188 -13.80 2.28 -1.25
CA GLN A 188 -14.17 3.24 -0.22
C GLN A 188 -12.95 4.01 0.30
N PHE A 189 -11.82 3.32 0.54
CA PHE A 189 -10.57 3.93 0.97
C PHE A 189 -10.09 4.98 -0.03
N TRP A 190 -9.93 4.60 -1.31
CA TRP A 190 -9.45 5.53 -2.34
C TRP A 190 -10.41 6.71 -2.54
N THR A 191 -11.71 6.44 -2.61
CA THR A 191 -12.72 7.48 -2.81
C THR A 191 -12.70 8.49 -1.66
N THR A 192 -12.67 7.99 -0.42
CA THR A 192 -12.60 8.86 0.77
C THR A 192 -11.33 9.70 0.78
N PHE A 193 -10.18 9.09 0.48
CA PHE A 193 -8.91 9.81 0.38
C PHE A 193 -8.96 10.90 -0.68
N ALA A 194 -9.37 10.56 -1.91
CA ALA A 194 -9.37 11.47 -3.04
C ALA A 194 -10.34 12.65 -2.83
N GLU A 195 -11.57 12.37 -2.41
CA GLU A 195 -12.57 13.40 -2.11
C GLU A 195 -12.09 14.33 -0.99
N ARG A 196 -11.54 13.75 0.09
CA ARG A 196 -11.06 14.55 1.21
C ARG A 196 -9.85 15.40 0.85
N PHE A 197 -8.88 14.84 0.12
CA PHE A 197 -7.71 15.58 -0.34
C PHE A 197 -8.11 16.72 -1.27
N GLN A 198 -9.07 16.50 -2.18
CA GLN A 198 -9.58 17.56 -3.05
C GLN A 198 -10.30 18.67 -2.27
N ALA A 199 -11.11 18.30 -1.28
CA ALA A 199 -11.78 19.29 -0.42
C ALA A 199 -10.75 20.12 0.36
N LEU A 200 -9.76 19.47 0.97
CA LEU A 200 -8.67 20.16 1.65
C LEU A 200 -7.87 21.07 0.70
N ALA A 201 -7.57 20.61 -0.52
CA ALA A 201 -6.87 21.42 -1.50
C ALA A 201 -7.68 22.66 -1.93
N ALA A 202 -9.00 22.55 -2.10
CA ALA A 202 -9.86 23.68 -2.42
C ALA A 202 -10.00 24.67 -1.24
N GLU A 203 -10.10 24.17 -0.01
CA GLU A 203 -10.40 24.98 1.18
C GLU A 203 -9.16 25.56 1.86
N ARG A 204 -8.02 24.85 1.81
CA ARG A 204 -6.89 25.04 2.72
C ARG A 204 -5.53 25.18 2.03
N SER A 205 -5.46 25.06 0.71
CA SER A 205 -4.18 25.28 0.02
C SER A 205 -3.65 26.68 0.28
N ARG A 206 -2.36 26.77 0.63
CA ARG A 206 -1.67 28.04 0.89
C ARG A 206 -0.84 28.51 -0.28
N ASP A 207 -0.57 27.62 -1.25
CA ASP A 207 0.08 27.98 -2.51
C ASP A 207 -0.95 28.35 -3.59
N ALA A 208 -0.78 29.50 -4.23
CA ALA A 208 -1.74 30.03 -5.20
C ALA A 208 -1.79 29.21 -6.51
N ALA A 209 -0.66 28.63 -6.95
CA ALA A 209 -0.61 27.83 -8.17
C ALA A 209 -1.21 26.44 -7.93
N LEU A 210 -0.90 25.81 -6.81
CA LEU A 210 -1.45 24.51 -6.43
C LEU A 210 -2.94 24.59 -6.06
N ALA A 211 -3.41 25.75 -5.59
CA ALA A 211 -4.83 26.02 -5.32
C ALA A 211 -5.67 26.23 -6.60
N TRP A 212 -5.05 26.29 -7.79
CA TRP A 212 -5.79 26.53 -9.02
C TRP A 212 -6.84 25.42 -9.26
N PRO A 213 -8.11 25.77 -9.54
CA PRO A 213 -9.17 24.78 -9.77
C PRO A 213 -8.78 23.74 -10.82
N GLY A 214 -8.87 22.47 -10.44
CA GLY A 214 -8.53 21.32 -11.29
C GLY A 214 -7.10 20.77 -11.09
N TYR A 215 -6.17 21.52 -10.50
CA TYR A 215 -4.81 21.02 -10.30
C TYR A 215 -4.75 19.84 -9.32
N ALA A 216 -5.45 19.91 -8.18
CA ALA A 216 -5.52 18.80 -7.22
C ALA A 216 -6.02 17.49 -7.86
N SER A 217 -6.99 17.56 -8.78
CA SER A 217 -7.46 16.39 -9.52
C SER A 217 -6.38 15.84 -10.47
N ALA A 218 -5.64 16.72 -11.16
CA ALA A 218 -4.52 16.30 -12.01
C ALA A 218 -3.39 15.66 -11.19
N PHE A 219 -3.07 16.22 -10.03
CA PHE A 219 -2.11 15.67 -9.09
C PHE A 219 -2.51 14.28 -8.61
N LEU A 220 -3.78 14.08 -8.24
CA LEU A 220 -4.29 12.79 -7.79
C LEU A 220 -4.23 11.68 -8.85
N LYS A 221 -4.27 12.01 -10.15
CA LYS A 221 -4.02 11.00 -11.21
C LYS A 221 -2.60 10.44 -11.15
N LYS A 222 -1.61 11.30 -10.88
CA LYS A 222 -0.22 10.87 -10.67
C LYS A 222 -0.10 10.04 -9.40
N VAL A 223 -0.69 10.49 -8.29
CA VAL A 223 -0.70 9.78 -7.01
C VAL A 223 -1.33 8.39 -7.16
N TRP A 224 -2.42 8.28 -7.93
CA TRP A 224 -3.08 7.02 -8.21
C TRP A 224 -2.16 6.05 -8.97
N ALA A 225 -1.52 6.51 -10.05
CA ALA A 225 -0.59 5.68 -10.81
C ALA A 225 0.60 5.20 -9.95
N ASP A 226 1.10 6.04 -9.04
CA ASP A 226 2.09 5.63 -8.04
C ASP A 226 1.54 4.57 -7.10
N ALA A 227 0.35 4.79 -6.54
CA ALA A 227 -0.27 3.87 -5.59
C ALA A 227 -0.48 2.48 -6.18
N VAL A 228 -0.94 2.38 -7.43
CA VAL A 228 -1.09 1.08 -8.11
C VAL A 228 0.26 0.38 -8.30
N GLY A 229 1.31 1.13 -8.65
CA GLY A 229 2.65 0.57 -8.78
C GLY A 229 3.23 0.08 -7.46
N PHE A 230 3.18 0.91 -6.41
CA PHE A 230 3.67 0.55 -5.08
C PHE A 230 2.86 -0.58 -4.44
N CYS A 231 1.54 -0.63 -4.70
CA CYS A 231 0.69 -1.76 -4.33
C CYS A 231 1.20 -3.08 -4.89
N GLY A 232 1.58 -3.10 -6.18
CA GLY A 232 2.14 -4.31 -6.77
C GLY A 232 3.52 -4.68 -6.19
N THR A 233 4.36 -3.70 -5.83
CA THR A 233 5.63 -3.99 -5.14
C THR A 233 5.41 -4.54 -3.74
N GLU A 234 4.40 -4.07 -3.00
CA GLU A 234 4.01 -4.60 -1.70
C GLU A 234 3.55 -6.06 -1.80
N LEU A 235 2.71 -6.38 -2.80
CA LEU A 235 2.28 -7.75 -3.07
C LEU A 235 3.47 -8.69 -3.31
N ILE A 236 4.42 -8.28 -4.17
CA ILE A 236 5.61 -9.09 -4.48
C ILE A 236 6.50 -9.24 -3.24
N ARG A 237 6.89 -8.13 -2.59
CA ARG A 237 7.87 -8.18 -1.49
C ARG A 237 7.39 -9.00 -0.29
N ARG A 238 6.08 -9.00 -0.02
CA ARG A 238 5.47 -9.83 1.03
C ARG A 238 5.29 -11.29 0.66
N SER A 239 5.41 -11.65 -0.63
CA SER A 239 5.26 -13.03 -1.11
C SER A 239 6.59 -13.78 -1.28
N VAL A 240 7.67 -13.06 -1.60
CA VAL A 240 8.97 -13.69 -1.94
C VAL A 240 10.16 -13.10 -1.19
N GLY A 241 9.98 -11.98 -0.50
CA GLY A 241 11.04 -11.25 0.21
C GLY A 241 11.27 -11.76 1.63
N LEU A 242 11.88 -10.92 2.46
CA LEU A 242 12.23 -11.27 3.85
C LEU A 242 11.02 -11.30 4.79
N SER A 243 10.17 -10.28 4.71
CA SER A 243 9.14 -10.01 5.72
C SER A 243 7.77 -10.38 5.18
N HIS A 244 7.34 -11.61 5.47
CA HIS A 244 6.06 -12.15 5.02
C HIS A 244 4.86 -11.57 5.78
N VAL A 245 3.65 -12.01 5.45
CA VAL A 245 2.40 -11.62 6.13
C VAL A 245 1.62 -12.83 6.62
N ALA A 246 1.01 -12.67 7.80
CA ALA A 246 0.19 -13.71 8.42
C ALA A 246 -0.99 -14.13 7.53
N ASP A 247 -1.48 -13.26 6.65
CA ASP A 247 -2.57 -13.54 5.70
C ASP A 247 -2.30 -14.75 4.81
N ILE A 248 -1.03 -15.07 4.56
CA ILE A 248 -0.64 -16.20 3.72
C ILE A 248 0.14 -17.24 4.54
N ASP A 249 1.07 -16.82 5.40
CA ASP A 249 1.93 -17.75 6.16
C ASP A 249 1.16 -18.64 7.13
N THR A 250 0.02 -18.18 7.64
CA THR A 250 -0.78 -18.95 8.61
C THR A 250 -1.76 -19.94 7.94
N ILE A 251 -1.84 -19.96 6.61
CA ILE A 251 -2.61 -20.96 5.86
C ILE A 251 -2.01 -22.34 6.12
N GLN A 252 -2.85 -23.26 6.62
CA GLN A 252 -2.42 -24.60 7.05
C GLN A 252 -2.21 -25.56 5.87
N ASP A 253 -3.07 -25.48 4.85
CA ASP A 253 -2.94 -26.29 3.64
C ASP A 253 -1.81 -25.74 2.76
N GLU A 254 -0.74 -26.51 2.63
CA GLU A 254 0.47 -26.10 1.92
C GLU A 254 0.21 -25.81 0.43
N ALA A 255 -0.61 -26.64 -0.23
CA ALA A 255 -0.92 -26.46 -1.65
C ALA A 255 -1.71 -25.16 -1.87
N MET A 256 -2.71 -24.91 -1.04
CA MET A 256 -3.48 -23.66 -1.06
C MET A 256 -2.61 -22.45 -0.75
N ARG A 257 -1.70 -22.55 0.23
CA ARG A 257 -0.74 -21.47 0.53
C ARG A 257 0.11 -21.13 -0.70
N HIS A 258 0.59 -22.13 -1.44
CA HIS A 258 1.34 -21.90 -2.67
C HIS A 258 0.49 -21.24 -3.76
N GLU A 259 -0.78 -21.63 -3.92
CA GLU A 259 -1.69 -20.97 -4.86
C GLU A 259 -1.97 -19.51 -4.49
N CYS A 260 -2.16 -19.22 -3.20
CA CYS A 260 -2.30 -17.85 -2.69
C CYS A 260 -1.05 -17.00 -2.97
N LEU A 261 0.15 -17.56 -2.79
CA LEU A 261 1.42 -16.89 -3.14
C LEU A 261 1.54 -16.64 -4.65
N ARG A 262 1.21 -17.63 -5.49
CA ARG A 262 1.23 -17.45 -6.97
C ARG A 262 0.27 -16.36 -7.41
N HIS A 263 -0.90 -16.29 -6.80
CA HIS A 263 -1.87 -15.25 -7.06
C HIS A 263 -1.32 -13.87 -6.69
N ALA A 264 -0.75 -13.71 -5.48
CA ALA A 264 -0.15 -12.45 -5.06
C ALA A 264 1.03 -12.02 -5.96
N ILE A 265 1.90 -12.95 -6.35
CA ILE A 265 3.03 -12.70 -7.29
C ILE A 265 2.49 -12.25 -8.65
N THR A 266 1.54 -12.99 -9.22
CA THR A 266 0.98 -12.73 -10.54
C THR A 266 0.27 -11.37 -10.59
N LEU A 267 -0.58 -11.11 -9.59
CA LEU A 267 -1.28 -9.84 -9.47
C LEU A 267 -0.32 -8.68 -9.25
N GLY A 268 0.66 -8.82 -8.34
CA GLY A 268 1.65 -7.79 -8.05
C GLY A 268 2.46 -7.41 -9.29
N LYS A 269 2.95 -8.40 -10.03
CA LYS A 269 3.64 -8.21 -11.31
C LYS A 269 2.76 -7.45 -12.31
N ALA A 270 1.52 -7.89 -12.49
CA ALA A 270 0.59 -7.26 -13.42
C ALA A 270 0.37 -5.79 -13.06
N LEU A 271 0.06 -5.49 -11.80
CA LEU A 271 -0.22 -4.14 -11.33
C LEU A 271 0.97 -3.19 -11.51
N ILE A 272 2.21 -3.63 -11.19
CA ILE A 272 3.41 -2.82 -11.44
C ILE A 272 3.52 -2.45 -12.93
N VAL A 273 3.34 -3.43 -13.81
CA VAL A 273 3.55 -3.26 -15.25
C VAL A 273 2.47 -2.42 -15.90
N ILE A 274 1.22 -2.52 -15.44
CA ILE A 274 0.07 -1.81 -16.03
C ILE A 274 -0.35 -0.56 -15.25
N ALA A 275 0.35 -0.18 -14.19
CA ALA A 275 -0.01 0.92 -13.29
C ALA A 275 -0.39 2.21 -14.03
N GLY A 276 0.41 2.60 -15.03
CA GLY A 276 0.16 3.80 -15.85
C GLY A 276 -1.00 3.68 -16.86
N ARG A 277 -1.75 2.56 -16.86
CA ARG A 277 -2.90 2.29 -17.72
C ARG A 277 -4.18 1.99 -16.92
N ILE A 278 -4.14 2.20 -15.60
CA ILE A 278 -5.30 2.07 -14.71
C ILE A 278 -5.66 3.48 -14.26
N ASP A 279 -6.72 4.04 -14.82
CA ASP A 279 -7.08 5.44 -14.63
C ASP A 279 -8.01 5.67 -13.42
N SER A 280 -8.57 4.59 -12.84
CA SER A 280 -9.50 4.68 -11.71
C SER A 280 -9.49 3.44 -10.82
N VAL A 281 -10.07 3.56 -9.63
CA VAL A 281 -10.28 2.43 -8.71
C VAL A 281 -11.22 1.37 -9.27
N ASP A 282 -12.21 1.76 -10.08
CA ASP A 282 -13.11 0.82 -10.74
C ASP A 282 -12.36 -0.02 -11.79
N GLU A 283 -11.46 0.62 -12.55
CA GLU A 283 -10.58 -0.10 -13.46
C GLU A 283 -9.61 -1.02 -12.72
N LEU A 284 -9.03 -0.59 -11.59
CA LEU A 284 -8.20 -1.45 -10.75
C LEU A 284 -8.97 -2.70 -10.32
N ILE A 285 -10.18 -2.53 -9.79
CA ILE A 285 -11.05 -3.63 -9.36
C ILE A 285 -11.37 -4.56 -10.53
N ALA A 286 -11.67 -4.01 -11.71
CA ALA A 286 -11.90 -4.81 -12.91
C ALA A 286 -10.65 -5.61 -13.32
N ARG A 287 -9.43 -5.05 -13.19
CA ARG A 287 -8.18 -5.77 -13.43
C ARG A 287 -7.95 -6.85 -12.39
N ILE A 288 -8.14 -6.58 -11.11
CA ILE A 288 -7.96 -7.58 -10.04
C ILE A 288 -8.85 -8.80 -10.30
N ARG A 289 -10.12 -8.60 -10.65
CA ARG A 289 -11.05 -9.69 -11.00
C ARG A 289 -10.63 -10.49 -12.25
N GLN A 290 -9.84 -9.91 -13.16
CA GLN A 290 -9.30 -10.65 -14.32
C GLN A 290 -8.10 -11.53 -13.94
N TYR A 291 -7.42 -11.23 -12.85
CA TYR A 291 -6.25 -11.96 -12.35
C TYR A 291 -6.56 -12.92 -11.19
N GLY A 292 -7.81 -12.97 -10.71
CA GLY A 292 -8.21 -13.72 -9.50
C GLY A 292 -9.30 -14.78 -9.68
#